data_AF-A0A953U7G6-F1
#
_entry.id   AF-A0A953U7G6-F1
#
_cell.length_a   1.000
_cell.length_b   1.000
_cell.length_c   1.000
_cell.angle_alpha   90.00
_cell.angle_beta   90.00
_cell.angle_gamma   90.00
#
_symmetry.space_group_name_H-M   'P 1'
#
loop_
_entity.id
_entity.type
_entity.pdbx_description
1 polymer ?
#
loop_
_entity_poly.entity_id
_entity_poly.type
_entity_poly.pdbx_seq_one_letter_code
_entity_poly.pdbx_strand_id
1 'polypeptide(L)'
;MLVYGFLLFVTLTCLLLLMQALWGREIYNHYRGSRAVTCPETHRQVAVSFDAFHAALTGLRGKCNLRLAECTLWPARIRCGQECIPAARRTAAYTQGQVEVRKTKKIYHVPVLLAAFAAWVFGAAWHSQYLFRTRWKETFGLSRPELRQMVWWWSPHLLSVVVCLLFAYGVAWQLAFRGRRGVWAGIIASISLWAAVAAAGWIFTGWTGIPGDVLQIEISYTFLASVAVGAIVGGLSGKLIAPAV
;
A
#
# COMPACT_ATOMS: atom_id res chain seq x y z
N MET A 1 0.09 0.19 29.53
CA MET A 1 1.35 0.78 29.04
C MET A 1 2.15 -0.24 28.23
N LEU A 2 2.46 -1.42 28.78
CA LEU A 2 3.21 -2.49 28.07
C LEU A 2 2.55 -2.98 26.77
N VAL A 3 1.25 -3.25 26.78
CA VAL A 3 0.50 -3.72 25.59
C VAL A 3 0.48 -2.67 24.47
N TYR A 4 0.38 -1.38 24.83
CA TYR A 4 0.41 -0.28 23.88
C TYR A 4 1.79 -0.11 23.24
N GLY A 5 2.86 -0.21 24.04
CA GLY A 5 4.23 -0.23 23.54
C GLY A 5 4.48 -1.42 22.61
N PHE A 6 3.96 -2.60 22.93
CA PHE A 6 4.08 -3.79 22.09
C PHE A 6 3.36 -3.63 20.74
N LEU A 7 2.14 -3.11 20.73
CA LEU A 7 1.40 -2.87 19.49
C LEU A 7 2.06 -1.79 18.62
N LEU A 8 2.58 -0.71 19.21
CA LEU A 8 3.36 0.30 18.48
C LEU A 8 4.65 -0.29 17.90
N PHE A 9 5.32 -1.17 18.64
CA PHE A 9 6.52 -1.85 18.17
C PHE A 9 6.22 -2.79 16.99
N VAL A 10 5.16 -3.60 17.09
CA VAL A 10 4.74 -4.51 16.00
C VAL A 10 4.32 -3.72 14.76
N THR A 11 3.54 -2.66 14.93
CA THR A 11 3.11 -1.81 13.79
C THR A 11 4.29 -1.09 13.14
N LEU A 12 5.22 -0.52 13.93
CA LEU A 12 6.45 0.07 13.40
C LEU A 12 7.28 -0.96 12.63
N THR A 13 7.43 -2.17 13.18
CA THR A 13 8.17 -3.26 12.53
C THR A 13 7.51 -3.67 11.22
N CYS A 14 6.20 -3.85 11.20
CA CYS A 14 5.44 -4.13 9.98
C CYS A 14 5.60 -3.02 8.93
N LEU A 15 5.55 -1.74 9.34
CA LEU A 15 5.75 -0.60 8.44
C LEU A 15 7.16 -0.58 7.85
N LEU A 16 8.18 -0.86 8.67
CA LEU A 16 9.58 -0.95 8.22
C LEU A 16 9.77 -2.11 7.24
N LEU A 17 9.23 -3.29 7.54
CA LEU A 17 9.29 -4.46 6.64
C LEU A 17 8.55 -4.21 5.33
N LEU A 18 7.37 -3.58 5.38
CA LEU A 18 6.61 -3.20 4.19
C LEU A 18 7.39 -2.18 3.35
N MET A 19 8.02 -1.18 3.98
CA MET A 19 8.86 -0.22 3.29
C MET A 19 10.03 -0.92 2.56
N GLN A 20 10.70 -1.87 3.21
CA GLN A 20 11.77 -2.65 2.60
C GLN A 20 11.28 -3.53 1.44
N ALA A 21 10.14 -4.20 1.60
CA ALA A 21 9.54 -5.02 0.55
C ALA A 21 9.15 -4.20 -0.68
N LEU A 22 8.62 -2.98 -0.47
CA LEU A 22 8.26 -2.06 -1.55
C LEU A 22 9.49 -1.55 -2.29
N TRP A 23 10.56 -1.23 -1.56
CA TRP A 23 11.83 -0.79 -2.13
C TRP A 23 12.47 -1.91 -2.97
N GLY A 24 12.51 -3.13 -2.45
CA GLY A 24 12.96 -4.30 -3.19
C GLY A 24 12.12 -4.55 -4.45
N ARG A 25 10.81 -4.35 -4.38
CA ARG A 25 9.92 -4.50 -5.55
C ARG A 25 10.18 -3.46 -6.63
N GLU A 26 10.52 -2.22 -6.27
CA GLU A 26 10.85 -1.19 -7.25
C GLU A 26 12.18 -1.51 -7.96
N ILE A 27 13.18 -1.94 -7.20
CA ILE A 27 14.47 -2.40 -7.75
C ILE A 27 14.26 -3.60 -8.67
N TYR A 28 13.44 -4.57 -8.26
CA TYR A 28 13.06 -5.69 -9.10
C TYR A 28 12.43 -5.22 -10.42
N ASN A 29 11.50 -4.26 -10.36
CA ASN A 29 10.85 -3.74 -11.56
C ASN A 29 11.77 -2.89 -12.46
N HIS A 30 12.80 -2.27 -11.89
CA HIS A 30 13.78 -1.49 -12.64
C HIS A 30 14.79 -2.38 -13.39
N TYR A 31 15.21 -3.48 -12.76
CA TYR A 31 16.19 -4.40 -13.33
C TYR A 31 15.58 -5.62 -14.04
N ARG A 32 14.27 -5.84 -13.94
CA ARG A 32 13.59 -6.88 -14.75
C ARG A 32 13.62 -6.51 -16.24
N GLY A 33 13.67 -7.55 -17.08
CA GLY A 33 13.63 -7.42 -18.54
C GLY A 33 15.00 -7.47 -19.19
N SER A 34 15.03 -7.94 -20.44
CA SER A 34 16.26 -8.12 -21.21
C SER A 34 16.72 -6.80 -21.84
N ARG A 35 18.03 -6.66 -22.00
CA ARG A 35 18.71 -5.49 -22.57
C ARG A 35 19.63 -5.94 -23.69
N ALA A 36 19.61 -5.24 -24.82
CA ALA A 36 20.54 -5.50 -25.91
C ALA A 36 21.87 -4.78 -25.63
N VAL A 37 22.98 -5.51 -25.63
CA VAL A 37 24.33 -4.94 -25.44
C VAL A 37 25.28 -5.51 -26.48
N THR A 38 26.32 -4.74 -26.82
CA THR A 38 27.42 -5.24 -27.65
C THR A 38 28.41 -5.98 -26.77
N CYS A 39 28.66 -7.25 -27.08
CA CYS A 39 29.65 -8.04 -26.36
C CYS A 39 31.08 -7.54 -26.66
N PRO A 40 31.94 -7.32 -25.66
CA PRO A 40 33.31 -6.84 -25.88
C PRO A 40 34.21 -7.87 -26.57
N GLU A 41 33.97 -9.17 -26.35
CA GLU A 41 34.79 -10.24 -26.95
C GLU A 41 34.43 -10.52 -28.40
N THR A 42 33.13 -10.52 -28.73
CA THR A 42 32.64 -10.97 -30.05
C THR A 42 32.15 -9.83 -30.92
N HIS A 43 32.05 -8.60 -30.38
CA HIS A 43 31.47 -7.43 -31.03
C HIS A 43 30.04 -7.63 -31.58
N ARG A 44 29.33 -8.68 -31.17
CA ARG A 44 27.95 -8.97 -31.58
C ARG A 44 26.94 -8.40 -30.59
N GLN A 45 25.74 -8.06 -31.08
CA GLN A 45 24.61 -7.71 -30.22
C GLN A 45 24.05 -8.96 -29.54
N VAL A 46 23.93 -8.91 -28.22
CA VAL A 46 23.44 -10.00 -27.38
C VAL A 46 22.40 -9.46 -26.40
N ALA A 47 21.38 -10.25 -26.08
CA ALA A 47 20.41 -9.89 -25.06
C ALA A 47 20.85 -10.46 -23.71
N VAL A 48 20.88 -9.59 -22.70
CA VAL A 48 21.26 -9.93 -21.32
C VAL A 48 20.13 -9.58 -20.36
N SER A 49 19.95 -10.39 -19.32
CA SER A 49 19.01 -10.12 -18.24
C SER A 49 19.75 -10.00 -16.91
N PHE A 50 19.32 -9.06 -16.06
CA PHE A 50 19.81 -8.97 -14.69
C PHE A 50 19.08 -9.96 -13.79
N ASP A 51 19.78 -10.47 -12.78
CA ASP A 51 19.15 -11.10 -11.62
C ASP A 51 18.47 -10.01 -10.78
N ALA A 52 17.24 -9.68 -11.18
CA ALA A 52 16.46 -8.62 -10.57
C ALA A 52 16.10 -8.95 -9.10
N PHE A 53 16.06 -10.24 -8.74
CA PHE A 53 15.81 -10.69 -7.37
C PHE A 53 17.03 -10.45 -6.48
N HIS A 54 18.23 -10.83 -6.95
CA HIS A 54 19.47 -10.54 -6.25
C HIS A 54 19.72 -9.03 -6.10
N ALA A 55 19.42 -8.25 -7.14
CA ALA A 55 19.49 -6.79 -7.08
C ALA A 55 18.54 -6.22 -6.02
N ALA A 56 17.28 -6.70 -5.97
CA ALA A 56 16.28 -6.28 -4.99
C ALA A 56 16.69 -6.59 -3.54
N LEU A 57 17.26 -7.78 -3.30
CA LEU A 57 17.72 -8.18 -1.97
C LEU A 57 18.95 -7.37 -1.50
N THR A 58 19.89 -7.11 -2.41
CA THR A 58 21.15 -6.43 -2.07
C THR A 58 21.00 -4.91 -2.01
N GLY A 59 20.03 -4.33 -2.72
CA GLY A 59 19.79 -2.89 -2.70
C GLY A 59 19.52 -2.34 -1.31
N LEU A 60 18.86 -3.10 -0.43
CA LEU A 60 18.55 -2.68 0.95
C LEU A 60 19.78 -2.26 1.78
N ARG A 61 20.99 -2.64 1.38
CA ARG A 61 22.27 -2.26 2.02
C ARG A 61 22.94 -1.02 1.38
N GLY A 62 22.23 -0.26 0.56
CA GLY A 62 22.71 0.99 -0.06
C GLY A 62 23.57 0.81 -1.33
N LYS A 63 23.99 -0.42 -1.66
CA LYS A 63 24.65 -0.74 -2.93
C LYS A 63 23.96 -1.94 -3.57
N CYS A 64 23.19 -1.69 -4.64
CA CYS A 64 22.62 -2.75 -5.46
C CYS A 64 23.75 -3.55 -6.11
N ASN A 65 23.91 -4.81 -5.72
CA ASN A 65 24.83 -5.71 -6.38
C ASN A 65 24.13 -6.25 -7.64
N LEU A 66 24.56 -5.75 -8.80
CA LEU A 66 24.00 -6.18 -10.08
C LEU A 66 24.76 -7.39 -10.57
N ARG A 67 24.02 -8.45 -10.90
CA ARG A 67 24.57 -9.65 -11.53
C ARG A 67 23.74 -10.01 -12.74
N LEU A 68 24.38 -10.50 -13.79
CA LEU A 68 23.68 -11.02 -14.95
C LEU A 68 23.18 -12.45 -14.66
N ALA A 69 21.90 -12.69 -14.94
CA ALA A 69 21.26 -14.00 -14.77
C ALA A 69 21.43 -14.85 -16.03
N GLU A 70 21.16 -14.26 -17.20
CA GLU A 70 21.15 -14.96 -18.49
C GLU A 70 21.70 -14.08 -19.62
N CYS A 71 22.25 -14.72 -20.65
CA CYS A 71 22.74 -14.09 -21.87
C CYS A 71 22.49 -14.99 -23.08
N THR A 72 22.07 -14.42 -24.20
CA THR A 72 21.81 -15.18 -25.44
C THR A 72 23.07 -15.78 -26.07
N LEU A 73 24.26 -15.26 -25.75
CA LEU A 73 25.53 -15.82 -26.21
C LEU A 73 25.90 -17.10 -25.45
N TRP A 74 25.52 -17.19 -24.17
CA TRP A 74 25.82 -18.32 -23.29
C TRP A 74 24.54 -18.84 -22.62
N PRO A 75 23.63 -19.48 -23.38
CA PRO A 75 22.35 -19.96 -22.86
C PRO A 75 22.49 -21.10 -21.84
N ALA A 76 23.65 -21.77 -21.76
CA ALA A 76 23.90 -22.88 -20.83
C ALA A 76 24.14 -22.45 -19.36
N ARG A 77 23.89 -21.19 -18.98
CA ARG A 77 24.03 -20.64 -17.61
C ARG A 77 25.43 -20.74 -16.97
N ILE A 78 26.48 -21.10 -17.72
CA ILE A 78 27.84 -21.11 -17.18
C ILE A 78 28.35 -19.67 -17.16
N ARG A 79 28.14 -19.00 -16.02
CA ARG A 79 28.71 -17.69 -15.63
C ARG A 79 28.84 -16.71 -16.81
N CYS A 80 27.74 -16.02 -17.14
CA CYS A 80 27.81 -14.89 -18.06
C CYS A 80 28.91 -13.91 -17.60
N GLY A 81 29.75 -13.45 -18.52
CA GLY A 81 30.76 -12.43 -18.25
C GLY A 81 30.10 -11.19 -17.63
N GLN A 82 30.52 -10.83 -16.41
CA GLN A 82 29.95 -9.68 -15.67
C GLN A 82 30.47 -8.33 -16.22
N GLU A 83 31.39 -8.38 -17.18
CA GLU A 83 31.99 -7.22 -17.84
C GLU A 83 30.98 -6.42 -18.67
N CYS A 84 29.86 -7.03 -19.05
CA CYS A 84 28.77 -6.37 -19.78
C CYS A 84 27.87 -5.50 -18.87
N ILE A 85 28.00 -5.57 -17.53
CA ILE A 85 27.16 -4.81 -16.58
C ILE A 85 27.19 -3.30 -16.84
N PRO A 86 28.35 -2.63 -17.05
CA PRO A 86 28.40 -1.18 -17.27
C PRO A 86 27.68 -0.74 -18.55
N ALA A 87 27.69 -1.57 -19.60
CA ALA A 87 26.94 -1.31 -20.83
C ALA A 87 25.45 -1.58 -20.60
N ALA A 88 25.09 -2.72 -20.03
CA ALA A 88 23.71 -3.11 -19.73
C ALA A 88 23.02 -2.17 -18.73
N ARG A 89 23.78 -1.51 -17.83
CA ARG A 89 23.23 -0.50 -16.93
C ARG A 89 22.85 0.79 -17.66
N ARG A 90 23.57 1.12 -18.73
CA ARG A 90 23.34 2.32 -19.55
C ARG A 90 22.27 2.12 -20.62
N THR A 91 22.11 0.89 -21.10
CA THR A 91 21.04 0.57 -22.06
C THR A 91 19.71 0.40 -21.35
N ALA A 92 18.66 1.02 -21.89
CA ALA A 92 17.30 0.79 -21.42
C ALA A 92 16.90 -0.69 -21.62
N ALA A 93 16.10 -1.23 -20.68
CA ALA A 93 15.41 -2.49 -20.90
C ALA A 93 14.57 -2.41 -22.17
N TYR A 94 14.49 -3.51 -22.91
CA TYR A 94 13.54 -3.62 -24.00
C TYR A 94 12.14 -3.32 -23.43
N THR A 95 11.56 -2.20 -23.84
CA THR A 95 10.21 -1.84 -23.42
C THR A 95 9.23 -2.80 -24.07
N GLN A 96 8.46 -3.53 -23.26
CA GLN A 96 7.26 -4.24 -23.70
C GLN A 96 6.35 -3.24 -24.43
N GLY A 97 6.38 -3.28 -25.76
CA GLY A 97 5.79 -2.25 -26.62
C GLY A 97 6.14 -2.33 -28.11
N GLN A 98 7.17 -3.08 -28.53
CA GLN A 98 7.24 -3.57 -29.92
C GLN A 98 6.27 -4.75 -30.17
N VAL A 99 5.67 -5.25 -29.10
CA VAL A 99 4.46 -6.08 -29.09
C VAL A 99 3.51 -5.38 -28.12
N GLU A 100 2.26 -5.11 -28.55
CA GLU A 100 1.25 -4.50 -27.69
C GLU A 100 0.96 -5.39 -26.49
N VAL A 101 1.64 -5.13 -25.38
CA VAL A 101 1.29 -5.77 -24.11
C VAL A 101 0.32 -4.84 -23.39
N ARG A 102 -0.94 -5.25 -23.35
CA ARG A 102 -2.04 -4.63 -22.61
C ARG A 102 -1.53 -4.06 -21.28
N LYS A 103 -1.52 -2.73 -21.13
CA LYS A 103 -1.12 -2.05 -19.87
C LYS A 103 -1.87 -2.71 -18.72
N THR A 104 -1.16 -3.46 -17.89
CA THR A 104 -1.75 -4.11 -16.72
C THR A 104 -2.24 -3.02 -15.77
N LYS A 105 -3.47 -3.16 -15.26
CA LYS A 105 -4.07 -2.22 -14.30
C LYS A 105 -3.21 -2.20 -13.03
N LYS A 106 -2.26 -1.25 -12.93
CA LYS A 106 -1.26 -1.17 -11.85
C LYS A 106 -1.87 -0.48 -10.63
N ILE A 107 -1.97 -1.22 -9.52
CA ILE A 107 -2.36 -0.68 -8.21
C ILE A 107 -1.09 -0.18 -7.50
N TYR A 108 -1.13 1.05 -6.99
CA TYR A 108 -0.05 1.65 -6.22
C TYR A 108 -0.28 1.37 -4.73
N HIS A 109 0.58 0.55 -4.12
CA HIS A 109 0.40 0.12 -2.72
C HIS A 109 0.79 1.19 -1.71
N VAL A 110 1.73 2.10 -2.03
CA VAL A 110 2.18 3.14 -1.07
C VAL A 110 1.05 4.07 -0.65
N PRO A 111 0.28 4.69 -1.57
CA PRO A 111 -0.89 5.49 -1.19
C PRO A 111 -1.92 4.70 -0.37
N VAL A 112 -2.10 3.41 -0.68
CA VAL A 112 -3.06 2.53 -0.01
C VAL A 112 -2.67 2.28 1.44
N LEU A 113 -1.39 1.95 1.69
CA LEU A 113 -0.89 1.75 3.05
C LEU A 113 -0.92 3.04 3.86
N LEU A 114 -0.52 4.17 3.26
CA LEU A 114 -0.56 5.48 3.91
C LEU A 114 -1.99 5.87 4.29
N ALA A 115 -2.94 5.66 3.37
CA ALA A 115 -4.35 5.93 3.60
C ALA A 115 -4.94 5.05 4.71
N ALA A 116 -4.65 3.75 4.69
CA ALA A 116 -5.11 2.82 5.73
C ALA A 116 -4.54 3.18 7.10
N PHE A 117 -3.26 3.53 7.18
CA PHE A 117 -2.62 3.97 8.42
C PHE A 117 -3.21 5.29 8.93
N ALA A 118 -3.41 6.27 8.05
CA ALA A 118 -4.02 7.55 8.41
C ALA A 118 -5.45 7.37 8.93
N ALA A 119 -6.27 6.54 8.28
CA ALA A 119 -7.62 6.22 8.73
C ALA A 119 -7.62 5.52 10.09
N TRP A 120 -6.67 4.60 10.31
CA TRP A 120 -6.53 3.90 11.58
C TRP A 120 -6.16 4.84 12.73
N VAL A 121 -5.16 5.70 12.53
CA VAL A 121 -4.75 6.72 13.52
C VAL A 121 -5.90 7.69 13.80
N PHE A 122 -6.62 8.09 12.76
CA PHE A 122 -7.79 8.95 12.89
C PHE A 122 -8.89 8.29 13.73
N GLY A 123 -9.18 7.01 13.51
CA GLY A 123 -10.12 6.24 14.35
C GLY A 123 -9.65 6.11 15.79
N ALA A 124 -8.37 5.83 16.02
CA ALA A 124 -7.82 5.78 17.38
C ALA A 124 -7.94 7.12 18.12
N ALA A 125 -7.75 8.24 17.41
CA ALA A 125 -7.96 9.57 17.96
C ALA A 125 -9.46 9.85 18.22
N TRP A 126 -10.33 9.51 17.27
CA TRP A 126 -11.77 9.73 17.35
C TRP A 126 -12.42 8.99 18.52
N HIS A 127 -12.05 7.74 18.75
CA HIS A 127 -12.54 6.94 19.89
C HIS A 127 -11.73 7.15 21.17
N SER A 128 -10.79 8.10 21.19
CA SER A 128 -10.03 8.41 22.40
C SER A 128 -10.92 9.03 23.48
N GLN A 129 -10.52 8.81 24.74
CA GLN A 129 -11.22 9.31 25.93
C GLN A 129 -11.24 10.85 26.04
N TYR A 130 -10.53 11.54 25.15
CA TYR A 130 -10.36 12.99 25.18
C TYR A 130 -11.40 13.73 24.33
N LEU A 131 -11.89 13.13 23.24
CA LEU A 131 -12.80 13.80 22.29
C LEU A 131 -14.31 13.60 22.61
N PHE A 132 -14.74 12.41 23.04
CA PHE A 132 -16.18 12.10 23.24
C PHE A 132 -16.54 11.61 24.65
N ARG A 133 -15.75 11.98 25.65
CA ARG A 133 -15.85 11.48 27.05
C ARG A 133 -17.25 11.59 27.68
N THR A 134 -17.95 12.70 27.42
CA THR A 134 -19.27 13.00 28.01
C THR A 134 -20.36 12.14 27.39
N ARG A 135 -20.40 12.04 26.05
CA ARG A 135 -21.41 11.23 25.35
C ARG A 135 -21.29 9.75 25.70
N TRP A 136 -20.09 9.16 25.68
CA TRP A 136 -19.92 7.76 26.06
C TRP A 136 -20.33 7.46 27.51
N LYS A 137 -20.17 8.42 28.44
CA LYS A 137 -20.65 8.29 29.82
C LYS A 137 -22.17 8.34 29.93
N GLU A 138 -22.79 9.27 29.22
CA GLU A 138 -24.24 9.47 29.24
C GLU A 138 -24.97 8.30 28.58
N THR A 139 -24.47 7.79 27.44
CA THR A 139 -25.17 6.74 26.68
C THR A 139 -25.07 5.36 27.33
N PHE A 140 -23.96 5.04 28.00
CA PHE A 140 -23.77 3.70 28.60
C PHE A 140 -23.94 3.67 30.12
N GLY A 141 -24.08 4.82 30.79
CA GLY A 141 -24.26 4.89 32.25
C GLY A 141 -23.10 4.32 33.07
N LEU A 142 -21.93 4.09 32.44
CA LEU A 142 -20.81 3.36 33.02
C LEU A 142 -19.99 4.20 34.00
N SER A 143 -19.54 3.56 35.09
CA SER A 143 -18.60 4.17 36.03
C SER A 143 -17.22 4.38 35.38
N ARG A 144 -16.41 5.34 35.88
CA ARG A 144 -15.06 5.64 35.33
C ARG A 144 -14.15 4.41 35.12
N PRO A 145 -14.09 3.41 36.03
CA PRO A 145 -13.26 2.22 35.81
C PRO A 145 -13.80 1.31 34.70
N GLU A 146 -15.12 1.12 34.61
CA GLU A 146 -15.76 0.28 33.59
C GLU A 146 -15.60 0.87 32.18
N LEU A 147 -15.75 2.19 32.04
CA LEU A 147 -15.52 2.90 30.77
C LEU A 147 -14.07 2.70 30.27
N ARG A 148 -13.09 2.70 31.19
CA ARG A 148 -11.67 2.49 30.84
C ARG A 148 -11.42 1.06 30.36
N GLN A 149 -12.09 0.07 30.95
CA GLN A 149 -11.96 -1.34 30.58
C GLN A 149 -12.68 -1.64 29.27
N MET A 150 -13.88 -1.08 29.05
CA MET A 150 -14.64 -1.24 27.82
C MET A 150 -13.94 -0.60 26.62
N VAL A 151 -13.41 0.64 26.76
CA VAL A 151 -12.63 1.31 25.71
C VAL A 151 -11.33 0.56 25.37
N TRP A 152 -10.76 -0.18 26.33
CA TRP A 152 -9.56 -0.99 26.09
C TRP A 152 -9.87 -2.29 25.35
N TRP A 153 -11.03 -2.90 25.61
CA TRP A 153 -11.53 -4.08 24.88
C TRP A 153 -12.10 -3.74 23.50
N TRP A 154 -12.73 -2.57 23.36
CA TRP A 154 -13.24 -2.06 22.08
C TRP A 154 -12.18 -1.33 21.25
N SER A 155 -10.98 -1.11 21.80
CA SER A 155 -9.85 -0.55 21.05
C SER A 155 -9.45 -1.52 19.95
N PRO A 156 -9.79 -1.26 18.67
CA PRO A 156 -9.87 -2.31 17.67
C PRO A 156 -8.53 -2.49 16.97
N HIS A 157 -7.43 -2.75 17.69
CA HIS A 157 -6.11 -2.48 17.11
C HIS A 157 -5.70 -3.37 15.93
N LEU A 158 -6.24 -4.59 15.79
CA LEU A 158 -5.94 -5.47 14.64
C LEU A 158 -7.09 -5.54 13.63
N LEU A 159 -8.33 -5.73 14.10
CA LEU A 159 -9.49 -5.82 13.23
C LEU A 159 -9.71 -4.51 12.44
N SER A 160 -9.52 -3.35 13.07
CA SER A 160 -9.67 -2.07 12.36
C SER A 160 -8.57 -1.83 11.33
N VAL A 161 -7.33 -2.27 11.59
CA VAL A 161 -6.23 -2.14 10.62
C VAL A 161 -6.53 -2.95 9.36
N VAL A 162 -7.01 -4.19 9.53
CA VAL A 162 -7.40 -5.05 8.41
C VAL A 162 -8.56 -4.43 7.63
N VAL A 163 -9.58 -3.92 8.32
CA VAL A 163 -10.73 -3.24 7.67
C VAL A 163 -10.28 -1.98 6.92
N CYS A 164 -9.43 -1.14 7.52
CA CYS A 164 -8.88 0.05 6.84
C CYS A 164 -8.06 -0.32 5.60
N LEU A 165 -7.27 -1.39 5.66
CA LEU A 165 -6.51 -1.90 4.52
C LEU A 165 -7.42 -2.42 3.41
N LEU A 166 -8.39 -3.28 3.73
CA LEU A 166 -9.35 -3.82 2.76
C LEU A 166 -10.13 -2.70 2.09
N PHE A 167 -10.59 -1.71 2.87
CA PHE A 167 -11.29 -0.56 2.34
C PHE A 167 -10.41 0.27 1.39
N ALA A 168 -9.18 0.60 1.80
CA ALA A 168 -8.24 1.36 0.96
C ALA A 168 -7.86 0.60 -0.32
N TYR A 169 -7.72 -0.73 -0.27
CA TYR A 169 -7.52 -1.58 -1.44
C TYR A 169 -8.75 -1.60 -2.35
N GLY A 170 -9.96 -1.64 -1.78
CA GLY A 170 -11.21 -1.54 -2.53
C GLY A 170 -11.28 -0.25 -3.33
N VAL A 171 -10.95 0.89 -2.70
CA VAL A 171 -10.88 2.20 -3.39
C VAL A 171 -9.85 2.20 -4.51
N ALA A 172 -8.64 1.69 -4.25
CA ALA A 172 -7.59 1.61 -5.26
C ALA A 172 -7.95 0.69 -6.43
N TRP A 173 -8.62 -0.43 -6.14
CA TRP A 173 -9.14 -1.35 -7.16
C TRP A 173 -10.22 -0.69 -8.01
N GLN A 174 -11.16 0.05 -7.40
CA GLN A 174 -12.22 0.76 -8.10
C GLN A 174 -11.66 1.87 -9.02
N LEU A 175 -10.61 2.58 -8.57
CA LEU A 175 -9.87 3.54 -9.39
C LEU A 175 -9.12 2.86 -10.54
N ALA A 176 -8.44 1.76 -10.27
CA ALA A 176 -7.75 0.97 -11.29
C ALA A 176 -8.73 0.39 -12.33
N PHE A 177 -9.93 0.00 -11.89
CA PHE A 177 -10.98 -0.51 -12.75
C PHE A 177 -11.51 0.57 -13.69
N ARG A 178 -11.82 1.76 -13.16
CA ARG A 178 -12.35 2.93 -13.89
C ARG A 178 -11.31 3.70 -14.71
N GLY A 179 -10.02 3.44 -14.50
CA GLY A 179 -8.94 4.14 -15.21
C GLY A 179 -8.82 5.63 -14.87
N ARG A 180 -9.51 6.12 -13.84
CA ARG A 180 -9.49 7.51 -13.40
C ARG A 180 -8.47 7.70 -12.27
N ARG A 181 -7.78 8.84 -12.26
CA ARG A 181 -6.81 9.23 -11.23
C ARG A 181 -7.10 10.66 -10.77
N GLY A 182 -6.58 11.04 -9.60
CA GLY A 182 -6.77 12.36 -9.01
C GLY A 182 -7.56 12.32 -7.72
N VAL A 183 -7.41 13.38 -6.92
CA VAL A 183 -8.00 13.53 -5.58
C VAL A 183 -9.52 13.36 -5.64
N TRP A 184 -10.19 14.09 -6.55
CA TRP A 184 -11.65 14.02 -6.73
C TRP A 184 -12.15 12.63 -7.14
N ALA A 185 -11.46 11.97 -8.07
CA ALA A 185 -11.81 10.61 -8.47
C ALA A 185 -11.70 9.63 -7.30
N GLY A 186 -10.67 9.79 -6.46
CA GLY A 186 -10.47 8.98 -5.26
C GLY A 186 -11.52 9.23 -4.18
N ILE A 187 -11.87 10.49 -3.91
CA ILE A 187 -12.95 10.85 -2.98
C ILE A 187 -14.28 10.24 -3.43
N ILE A 188 -14.66 10.41 -4.70
CA ILE A 188 -15.91 9.86 -5.23
C ILE A 188 -15.93 8.33 -5.15
N ALA A 189 -14.82 7.67 -5.50
CA ALA A 189 -14.71 6.21 -5.41
C ALA A 189 -14.86 5.74 -3.96
N SER A 190 -14.20 6.40 -3.02
CA SER A 190 -14.25 6.09 -1.60
C SER A 190 -15.63 6.29 -1.00
N ILE A 191 -16.29 7.42 -1.28
CA ILE A 191 -17.67 7.67 -0.82
C ILE A 191 -18.64 6.65 -1.40
N SER A 192 -18.47 6.28 -2.68
CA SER A 192 -19.31 5.25 -3.31
C SER A 192 -19.17 3.90 -2.62
N LEU A 193 -17.93 3.49 -2.31
CA LEU A 193 -17.65 2.24 -1.60
C LEU A 193 -18.18 2.28 -0.17
N TRP A 194 -17.96 3.39 0.54
CA TRP A 194 -18.49 3.60 1.90
C TRP A 194 -20.02 3.52 1.92
N ALA A 195 -20.70 4.20 0.99
CA ALA A 195 -22.16 4.17 0.90
C ALA A 195 -22.69 2.75 0.64
N ALA A 196 -22.01 1.97 -0.21
CA ALA A 196 -22.36 0.58 -0.46
C ALA A 196 -22.20 -0.29 0.80
N VAL A 197 -21.11 -0.11 1.55
CA VAL A 197 -20.88 -0.82 2.82
C VAL A 197 -21.91 -0.42 3.88
N ALA A 198 -22.23 0.86 4.00
CA ALA A 198 -23.23 1.36 4.93
C ALA A 198 -24.63 0.83 4.61
N ALA A 199 -25.03 0.85 3.33
CA ALA A 199 -26.30 0.30 2.86
C ALA A 199 -26.38 -1.22 3.11
N ALA A 200 -25.30 -1.96 2.84
CA ALA A 200 -25.24 -3.39 3.16
C ALA A 200 -25.40 -3.62 4.67
N GLY A 201 -24.69 -2.87 5.51
CA GLY A 201 -24.82 -2.96 6.97
C GLY A 201 -26.26 -2.72 7.44
N TRP A 202 -26.93 -1.70 6.89
CA TRP A 202 -28.35 -1.43 7.16
C TRP A 202 -29.24 -2.62 6.76
N ILE A 203 -29.05 -3.18 5.57
CA ILE A 203 -29.87 -4.29 5.06
C ILE A 203 -29.67 -5.57 5.89
N PHE A 204 -28.42 -5.91 6.25
CA PHE A 204 -28.11 -7.18 6.91
C PHE A 204 -28.38 -7.19 8.42
N THR A 205 -28.32 -6.03 9.08
CA THR A 205 -28.44 -5.94 10.55
C THR A 205 -29.61 -5.07 11.01
N GLY A 206 -30.28 -4.36 10.09
CA GLY A 206 -31.39 -3.45 10.38
C GLY A 206 -31.03 -2.23 11.23
N TRP A 207 -29.79 -2.15 11.72
CA TRP A 207 -29.35 -1.27 12.82
C TRP A 207 -30.34 -1.26 14.00
N THR A 208 -31.06 -2.37 14.21
CA THR A 208 -32.11 -2.48 15.20
C THR A 208 -31.47 -2.66 16.57
N GLY A 209 -31.50 -1.61 17.39
CA GLY A 209 -31.02 -1.64 18.78
C GLY A 209 -29.80 -0.79 19.10
N ILE A 210 -29.26 -0.02 18.15
CA ILE A 210 -28.17 0.94 18.43
C ILE A 210 -28.78 2.33 18.73
N PRO A 211 -28.41 2.98 19.86
CA PRO A 211 -28.79 4.36 20.15
C PRO A 211 -28.39 5.32 19.01
N GLY A 212 -29.30 6.21 18.61
CA GLY A 212 -29.11 7.09 17.45
C GLY A 212 -27.91 8.03 17.56
N ASP A 213 -27.54 8.41 18.78
CA ASP A 213 -26.37 9.22 19.12
C ASP A 213 -25.05 8.47 18.89
N VAL A 214 -24.97 7.20 19.26
CA VAL A 214 -23.79 6.34 19.01
C VAL A 214 -23.64 6.08 17.52
N LEU A 215 -24.76 5.77 16.87
CA LEU A 215 -24.81 5.54 15.43
C LEU A 215 -24.33 6.77 14.65
N GLN A 216 -24.75 7.97 15.04
CA GLN A 216 -24.32 9.21 14.42
C GLN A 216 -22.79 9.43 14.56
N ILE A 217 -22.21 9.09 15.72
CA ILE A 217 -20.76 9.21 15.95
C ILE A 217 -19.98 8.26 15.03
N GLU A 218 -20.42 7.00 14.91
CA GLU A 218 -19.77 5.98 14.07
C GLU A 218 -19.87 6.30 12.56
N ILE A 219 -21.05 6.72 12.10
CA ILE A 219 -21.28 7.12 10.71
C ILE A 219 -20.41 8.33 10.36
N SER A 220 -20.34 9.33 11.24
CA SER A 220 -19.56 10.55 10.99
C SER A 220 -18.06 10.25 10.88
N TYR A 221 -17.54 9.40 11.77
CA TYR A 221 -16.14 8.95 11.73
C TYR A 221 -15.83 8.19 10.45
N THR A 222 -16.59 7.14 10.15
CA THR A 222 -16.31 6.27 9.00
C THR A 222 -16.43 7.04 7.68
N PHE A 223 -17.35 8.01 7.60
CA PHE A 223 -17.47 8.93 6.46
C PHE A 223 -16.22 9.80 6.30
N LEU A 224 -15.80 10.52 7.36
CA LEU A 224 -14.62 11.39 7.30
C LEU A 224 -13.33 10.61 6.99
N ALA A 225 -13.17 9.43 7.61
CA ALA A 225 -12.07 8.52 7.32
C ALA A 225 -12.08 8.07 5.86
N SER A 226 -13.26 7.77 5.29
CA SER A 226 -13.39 7.40 3.88
C SER A 226 -12.95 8.53 2.94
N VAL A 227 -13.32 9.78 3.23
CA VAL A 227 -12.91 10.95 2.43
C VAL A 227 -11.39 11.10 2.44
N ALA A 228 -10.77 10.99 3.62
CA ALA A 228 -9.32 11.04 3.76
C ALA A 228 -8.62 9.93 2.96
N VAL A 229 -9.11 8.68 3.08
CA VAL A 229 -8.59 7.54 2.29
C VAL A 229 -8.68 7.81 0.79
N GLY A 230 -9.83 8.28 0.32
CA GLY A 230 -10.04 8.61 -1.09
C GLY A 230 -9.11 9.70 -1.59
N ALA A 231 -8.92 10.76 -0.82
CA ALA A 231 -8.03 11.87 -1.17
C ALA A 231 -6.57 11.41 -1.26
N ILE A 232 -6.10 10.61 -0.30
CA ILE A 232 -4.73 10.08 -0.26
C ILE A 232 -4.50 9.09 -1.41
N VAL A 233 -5.36 8.09 -1.56
CA VAL A 233 -5.22 7.06 -2.60
C VAL A 233 -5.33 7.70 -3.99
N GLY A 234 -6.32 8.55 -4.23
CA GLY A 234 -6.52 9.21 -5.52
C GLY A 234 -5.47 10.27 -5.85
N GLY A 235 -5.00 11.01 -4.84
CA GLY A 235 -4.05 12.12 -4.99
C GLY A 235 -2.60 11.68 -5.18
N LEU A 236 -2.17 10.63 -4.47
CA LEU A 236 -0.78 10.16 -4.50
C LEU A 236 -0.54 9.03 -5.52
N SER A 237 -1.59 8.41 -6.05
CA SER A 237 -1.48 7.36 -7.08
C SER A 237 -0.79 7.88 -8.34
N GLY A 238 0.43 7.40 -8.57
CA GLY A 238 1.26 7.78 -9.72
C GLY A 238 2.07 9.07 -9.56
N LYS A 239 1.99 9.77 -8.41
CA LYS A 239 2.80 10.97 -8.11
C LYS A 239 4.02 10.71 -7.23
N LEU A 240 4.02 9.61 -6.47
CA LEU A 240 5.15 9.20 -5.63
C LEU A 240 6.29 8.53 -6.41
N ILE A 241 6.19 8.46 -7.74
CA ILE A 241 7.32 8.15 -8.60
C ILE A 241 8.04 9.47 -8.81
N ALA A 242 9.09 9.73 -8.04
CA ALA A 242 9.99 10.83 -8.34
C ALA A 242 10.47 10.66 -9.80
N PRO A 243 10.52 11.73 -10.62
CA PRO A 243 11.24 11.64 -11.86
C PRO A 243 12.69 11.30 -11.50
N ALA A 244 13.19 10.17 -12.01
CA ALA A 244 14.60 9.88 -11.98
C ALA A 244 15.29 11.00 -12.78
N VAL A 245 15.91 11.94 -12.08
CA VAL A 245 16.90 12.86 -12.63
C VAL A 245 18.22 12.12 -12.73
#